data_AF-A0A2G0W1U0-F1
#
_entry.id   AF-A0A2G0W1U0-F1
#
_cell.length_a   1.000
_cell.length_b   1.000
_cell.length_c   1.000
_cell.angle_alpha   90.00
_cell.angle_beta   90.00
_cell.angle_gamma   90.00
#
_symmetry.space_group_name_H-M   'P 1'
#
loop_
_entity.id
_entity.type
_entity.pdbx_description
1 polymer ?
#
loop_
_entity_poly.entity_id
_entity_poly.type
_entity_poly.pdbx_seq_one_letter_code
_entity_poly.pdbx_strand_id
1 'polypeptide(L)'
;MYIVHDSRSDEILRLEHLLEGFNYTVWLNTYGPFELNTTLEEQLSHSIGNEVIIGSHSSVTPSEARSEITERLLHLGDEGYGPIDLTAKHAEILNLLETLLKNINLDHANTVTSFWLTKGHPAYPVFWEFSFDIISDGKRLILMGSSSD
;
A
#
# COMPACT_ATOMS: atom_id res chain seq x y z
N MET A 1 10.33 -15.91 -8.87
CA MET A 1 10.96 -14.59 -9.10
C MET A 1 11.96 -14.38 -7.97
N TYR A 2 13.26 -14.41 -8.24
CA TYR A 2 14.28 -14.18 -7.20
C TYR A 2 14.46 -12.67 -7.05
N ILE A 3 14.01 -12.10 -5.94
CA ILE A 3 14.28 -10.70 -5.59
C ILE A 3 15.72 -10.67 -5.05
N VAL A 4 16.64 -10.08 -5.82
CA VAL A 4 18.09 -10.09 -5.52
C VAL A 4 18.44 -9.08 -4.42
N HIS A 5 17.62 -8.06 -4.21
CA HIS A 5 17.60 -7.22 -2.99
C HIS A 5 16.19 -6.65 -2.83
N ASP A 6 15.53 -6.99 -1.74
CA ASP A 6 14.29 -6.34 -1.36
C ASP A 6 14.65 -5.01 -0.68
N SER A 7 14.39 -3.89 -1.36
CA SER A 7 14.68 -2.55 -0.85
C SER A 7 13.52 -1.95 -0.05
N ARG A 8 12.47 -2.73 0.22
CA ARG A 8 11.34 -2.30 1.03
C ARG A 8 11.77 -2.15 2.48
N SER A 9 11.09 -1.25 3.18
CA SER A 9 11.44 -0.92 4.55
C SER A 9 11.09 -2.06 5.52
N ASP A 10 11.79 -2.12 6.65
CA ASP A 10 11.59 -3.18 7.65
C ASP A 10 10.14 -3.21 8.17
N GLU A 11 9.48 -2.04 8.27
CA GLU A 11 8.07 -1.97 8.67
C GLU A 11 7.14 -2.62 7.64
N ILE A 12 7.42 -2.50 6.34
CA ILE A 12 6.64 -3.16 5.28
C ILE A 12 6.77 -4.68 5.41
N LEU A 13 8.01 -5.17 5.49
CA LEU A 13 8.27 -6.61 5.59
C LEU A 13 7.66 -7.21 6.86
N ARG A 14 7.72 -6.47 7.98
CA ARG A 14 7.12 -6.90 9.24
C ARG A 14 5.60 -6.89 9.19
N LEU A 15 4.98 -5.87 8.59
CA LEU A 15 3.53 -5.82 8.40
C LEU A 15 3.02 -7.00 7.58
N GLU A 16 3.66 -7.30 6.44
CA GLU A 16 3.31 -8.46 5.61
C GLU A 16 3.38 -9.76 6.41
N HIS A 17 4.48 -9.98 7.14
CA HIS A 17 4.66 -11.18 7.95
C HIS A 17 3.63 -11.30 9.10
N LEU A 18 3.29 -10.20 9.76
CA LEU A 18 2.28 -10.23 10.83
C LEU A 18 0.89 -10.55 10.30
N LEU A 19 0.58 -10.13 9.08
CA LEU A 19 -0.72 -10.28 8.45
C LEU A 19 -0.86 -11.57 7.63
N GLU A 20 0.17 -12.41 7.59
CA GLU A 20 0.13 -13.70 6.90
C GLU A 20 -0.94 -14.64 7.50
N GLY A 21 -1.65 -15.35 6.61
CA GLY A 21 -2.62 -16.38 6.95
C GLY A 21 -2.50 -17.60 6.04
N PHE A 22 -3.40 -18.59 6.19
CA PHE A 22 -3.29 -19.86 5.46
C PHE A 22 -3.53 -19.72 3.94
N ASN A 23 -4.48 -18.87 3.55
CA ASN A 23 -4.87 -18.52 2.18
C ASN A 23 -5.03 -16.99 2.11
N TYR A 24 -4.04 -16.30 2.67
CA TYR A 24 -4.11 -14.87 2.89
C TYR A 24 -2.71 -14.28 2.93
N THR A 25 -2.30 -13.76 1.79
CA THR A 25 -1.04 -13.07 1.61
C THR A 25 -1.29 -11.58 1.52
N VAL A 26 -0.60 -10.79 2.35
CA VAL A 26 -0.59 -9.33 2.23
C VAL A 26 0.65 -8.90 1.48
N TRP A 27 0.45 -8.00 0.51
CA TRP A 27 1.51 -7.31 -0.19
C TRP A 27 1.40 -5.80 0.06
N LEU A 28 2.51 -5.17 0.39
CA LEU A 28 2.66 -3.75 0.63
C LEU A 28 3.91 -3.25 -0.11
N ASN A 29 3.80 -2.07 -0.70
CA ASN A 29 4.96 -1.43 -1.30
C ASN A 29 4.84 0.10 -1.32
N THR A 30 5.99 0.75 -1.25
CA THR A 30 6.14 2.19 -1.46
C THR A 30 7.05 2.47 -2.64
N TYR A 31 6.71 3.47 -3.43
CA TYR A 31 7.54 3.94 -4.55
C TYR A 31 7.87 5.41 -4.38
N GLY A 32 9.14 5.75 -4.54
CA GLY A 32 9.66 7.11 -4.46
C GLY A 32 10.64 7.31 -3.31
N PRO A 33 10.89 8.57 -2.91
CA PRO A 33 10.26 9.79 -3.43
C PRO A 33 10.67 10.12 -4.87
N PHE A 34 9.73 10.66 -5.65
CA PHE A 34 9.93 11.06 -7.05
C PHE A 34 9.70 12.57 -7.25
N GLU A 35 10.30 13.12 -8.31
CA GLU A 35 9.94 14.46 -8.79
C GLU A 35 8.55 14.45 -9.45
N LEU A 36 7.88 15.60 -9.48
CA LEU A 36 6.55 15.76 -10.09
C LEU A 36 6.59 16.06 -11.59
N ASN A 37 7.69 15.71 -12.27
CA ASN A 37 7.90 15.98 -13.69
C ASN A 37 7.29 14.92 -14.62
N THR A 38 6.90 13.78 -14.07
CA THR A 38 6.25 12.67 -14.78
C THR A 38 4.83 12.43 -14.25
N THR A 39 3.99 11.85 -15.08
CA THR A 39 2.66 11.42 -14.65
C THR A 39 2.76 10.22 -13.70
N LEU A 40 1.69 9.99 -12.91
CA LEU A 40 1.61 8.85 -12.01
C LEU A 40 1.71 7.51 -12.77
N GLU A 41 1.03 7.41 -13.92
CA GLU A 41 1.04 6.23 -14.79
C GLU A 41 2.44 5.92 -15.34
N GLU A 42 3.16 6.92 -15.84
CA GLU A 42 4.53 6.77 -16.33
C GLU A 42 5.47 6.32 -15.21
N GLN A 43 5.33 6.93 -14.03
CA GLN A 43 6.17 6.63 -12.88
C GLN A 43 5.95 5.19 -12.36
N LEU A 44 4.69 4.76 -12.27
CA LEU A 44 4.34 3.40 -11.89
C LEU A 44 4.77 2.39 -12.95
N SER A 45 4.54 2.69 -14.23
CA SER A 45 4.96 1.80 -15.32
C SER A 45 6.47 1.57 -15.31
N HIS A 46 7.24 2.63 -15.05
CA HIS A 46 8.69 2.54 -14.88
C HIS A 46 9.08 1.72 -13.64
N SER A 47 8.43 1.95 -12.49
CA SER A 47 8.78 1.31 -11.21
C SER A 47 8.37 -0.17 -11.14
N ILE A 48 7.22 -0.52 -11.73
CA ILE A 48 6.71 -1.90 -11.77
C ILE A 48 7.34 -2.69 -12.94
N GLY A 49 7.86 -2.00 -13.96
CA GLY A 49 8.50 -2.61 -15.12
C GLY A 49 7.52 -3.17 -16.16
N ASN A 50 6.24 -2.82 -16.06
CA ASN A 50 5.16 -3.21 -16.97
C ASN A 50 4.23 -2.02 -17.22
N GLU A 51 3.42 -2.07 -18.28
CA GLU A 51 2.40 -1.06 -18.54
C GLU A 51 1.34 -1.03 -17.42
N VAL A 52 1.17 0.14 -16.82
CA VAL A 52 0.17 0.43 -15.79
C VAL A 52 -0.87 1.38 -16.36
N ILE A 53 -2.15 1.04 -16.22
CA ILE A 53 -3.27 1.90 -16.61
C ILE A 53 -4.05 2.24 -15.35
N ILE A 54 -4.13 3.53 -15.04
CA ILE A 54 -4.91 4.03 -13.90
C ILE A 54 -6.35 4.23 -14.35
N GLY A 55 -7.26 3.69 -13.56
CA GLY A 55 -8.69 3.89 -13.75
C GLY A 55 -9.15 5.22 -13.15
N SER A 56 -10.23 5.16 -12.38
CA SER A 56 -10.70 6.32 -11.63
C SER A 56 -9.74 6.67 -10.51
N HIS A 57 -9.60 7.96 -10.28
CA HIS A 57 -8.88 8.52 -9.15
C HIS A 57 -9.74 9.61 -8.50
N SER A 58 -9.56 9.79 -7.20
CA SER A 58 -10.28 10.81 -6.43
C SER A 58 -9.36 11.46 -5.41
N SER A 59 -9.50 12.77 -5.26
CA SER A 59 -8.84 13.50 -4.18
C SER A 59 -9.46 13.10 -2.85
N VAL A 60 -8.61 12.75 -1.89
CA VAL A 60 -8.99 12.38 -0.52
C VAL A 60 -8.14 13.16 0.47
N THR A 61 -8.62 13.27 1.69
CA THR A 61 -7.85 13.84 2.79
C THR A 61 -6.85 12.82 3.35
N PRO A 62 -5.75 13.25 3.99
CA PRO A 62 -4.85 12.36 4.71
C PRO A 62 -5.55 11.47 5.75
N SER A 63 -6.58 12.01 6.41
CA SER A 63 -7.37 11.27 7.40
C SER A 63 -8.20 10.15 6.76
N GLU A 64 -8.80 10.39 5.59
CA GLU A 64 -9.55 9.37 4.86
C GLU A 64 -8.62 8.26 4.38
N ALA A 65 -7.48 8.62 3.79
CA ALA A 65 -6.48 7.63 3.36
C ALA A 65 -5.96 6.78 4.54
N ARG A 66 -5.62 7.42 5.67
CA ARG A 66 -5.21 6.71 6.89
C ARG A 66 -6.29 5.75 7.37
N SER A 67 -7.55 6.19 7.40
CA SER A 67 -8.68 5.36 7.83
C SER A 67 -8.82 4.13 6.92
N GLU A 68 -8.76 4.33 5.60
CA GLU A 68 -8.87 3.24 4.63
C GLU A 68 -7.72 2.23 4.77
N ILE A 69 -6.46 2.70 4.85
CA ILE A 69 -5.30 1.82 5.03
C ILE A 69 -5.43 1.01 6.33
N THR A 70 -5.85 1.66 7.41
CA THR A 70 -6.02 1.01 8.71
C THR A 70 -7.12 -0.05 8.65
N GLU A 71 -8.26 0.27 8.05
CA GLU A 71 -9.37 -0.66 7.87
C GLU A 71 -8.95 -1.88 7.05
N ARG A 72 -8.21 -1.68 5.95
CA ARG A 72 -7.74 -2.78 5.10
C ARG A 72 -6.73 -3.68 5.80
N LEU A 73 -5.74 -3.11 6.48
CA LEU A 73 -4.72 -3.89 7.19
C LEU A 73 -5.28 -4.61 8.43
N LEU A 74 -6.37 -4.12 9.01
CA LEU A 74 -7.08 -4.78 10.11
C LEU A 74 -8.29 -5.59 9.64
N HIS A 75 -8.41 -5.86 8.34
CA HIS A 75 -9.45 -6.73 7.81
C HIS A 75 -9.32 -8.12 8.41
N LEU A 76 -10.35 -8.55 9.14
CA LEU A 76 -10.37 -9.83 9.85
C LEU A 76 -10.44 -11.03 8.91
N GLY A 77 -11.06 -10.86 7.74
CA GLY A 77 -11.47 -11.99 6.91
C GLY A 77 -12.57 -12.84 7.57
N ASP A 78 -12.62 -14.12 7.23
CA ASP A 78 -13.51 -15.13 7.81
C ASP A 78 -12.76 -16.45 8.12
N GLU A 79 -13.48 -17.53 8.42
CA GLU A 79 -12.86 -18.83 8.74
C GLU A 79 -12.08 -19.45 7.56
N GLY A 80 -12.30 -18.98 6.33
CA GLY A 80 -11.67 -19.46 5.10
C GLY A 80 -10.51 -18.61 4.59
N TYR A 81 -10.42 -17.32 4.98
CA TYR A 81 -9.32 -16.42 4.63
C TYR A 81 -9.13 -15.33 5.68
N GLY A 82 -7.90 -14.89 5.92
CA GLY A 82 -7.61 -13.79 6.85
C GLY A 82 -6.32 -13.99 7.63
N PRO A 83 -5.85 -12.94 8.33
CA PRO A 83 -4.63 -12.97 9.12
C PRO A 83 -4.78 -13.87 10.36
N ILE A 84 -3.76 -14.70 10.63
CA ILE A 84 -3.74 -15.55 11.84
C ILE A 84 -3.50 -14.69 13.08
N ASP A 85 -4.31 -14.88 14.13
CA ASP A 85 -4.19 -14.22 15.44
C ASP A 85 -4.12 -12.68 15.39
N LEU A 86 -4.90 -12.05 14.51
CA LEU A 86 -4.89 -10.59 14.33
C LEU A 86 -5.05 -9.81 15.65
N THR A 87 -5.95 -10.27 16.52
CA THR A 87 -6.19 -9.64 17.83
C THR A 87 -4.93 -9.58 18.69
N ALA A 88 -4.08 -10.62 18.66
CA ALA A 88 -2.85 -10.65 19.43
C ALA A 88 -1.77 -9.72 18.85
N LYS A 89 -1.78 -9.52 17.52
CA LYS A 89 -0.80 -8.71 16.78
C LYS A 89 -1.21 -7.25 16.60
N HIS A 90 -2.46 -6.91 16.95
CA HIS A 90 -3.09 -5.62 16.66
C HIS A 90 -2.27 -4.40 17.08
N ALA A 91 -1.74 -4.39 18.31
CA ALA A 91 -0.95 -3.27 18.81
C ALA A 91 0.38 -3.08 18.04
N GLU A 92 1.02 -4.18 17.63
CA GLU A 92 2.26 -4.12 16.85
C GLU A 92 1.98 -3.60 15.44
N ILE A 93 0.91 -4.10 14.80
CA ILE A 93 0.47 -3.64 13.47
C ILE A 93 0.20 -2.14 13.47
N LEU A 94 -0.54 -1.61 14.45
CA LEU A 94 -0.81 -0.18 14.54
C LEU A 94 0.47 0.65 14.70
N ASN A 95 1.43 0.21 15.52
CA ASN A 95 2.70 0.94 15.69
C ASN A 95 3.55 0.95 14.41
N LEU A 96 3.58 -0.16 13.68
CA LEU A 96 4.29 -0.24 12.40
C LEU A 96 3.59 0.61 11.34
N LEU A 97 2.25 0.59 11.30
CA LEU A 97 1.47 1.44 10.42
C LEU A 97 1.74 2.92 10.70
N GLU A 98 1.71 3.36 11.96
CA GLU A 98 2.06 4.75 12.31
C GLU A 98 3.47 5.13 11.85
N THR A 99 4.42 4.19 11.89
CA THR A 99 5.79 4.41 11.41
C THR A 99 5.81 4.55 9.89
N LEU A 100 5.13 3.67 9.16
CA LEU A 100 4.99 3.73 7.70
C LEU A 100 4.35 5.04 7.24
N LEU A 101 3.25 5.45 7.87
CA LEU A 101 2.51 6.67 7.50
C LEU A 101 3.32 7.95 7.73
N LYS A 102 4.20 7.95 8.75
CA LYS A 102 5.18 9.02 8.96
C LYS A 102 6.28 9.01 7.90
N ASN A 103 6.79 7.83 7.54
CA ASN A 103 7.84 7.68 6.52
C ASN A 103 7.39 8.17 5.14
N ILE A 104 6.11 7.97 4.80
CA ILE A 104 5.52 8.49 3.56
C ILE A 104 5.00 9.93 3.67
N ASN A 105 5.21 10.57 4.83
CA ASN A 105 4.81 11.95 5.12
C ASN A 105 3.31 12.22 4.87
N LEU A 106 2.45 11.24 5.16
CA LEU A 106 1.01 11.33 4.85
C LEU A 106 0.34 12.51 5.57
N ASP A 107 0.65 12.71 6.86
CA ASP A 107 0.01 13.74 7.69
C ASP A 107 0.34 15.18 7.25
N HIS A 108 1.42 15.37 6.48
CA HIS A 108 1.82 16.66 5.94
C HIS A 108 1.64 16.76 4.42
N ALA A 109 0.91 15.82 3.82
CA ALA A 109 0.67 15.80 2.39
C ALA A 109 -0.13 17.03 1.93
N ASN A 110 0.37 17.69 0.89
CA ASN A 110 -0.33 18.77 0.20
C ASN A 110 -1.49 18.21 -0.63
N THR A 111 -1.34 16.99 -1.16
CA THR A 111 -2.36 16.32 -1.96
C THR A 111 -2.27 14.82 -1.73
N VAL A 112 -3.43 14.18 -1.54
CA VAL A 112 -3.55 12.73 -1.51
C VAL A 112 -4.62 12.34 -2.52
N THR A 113 -4.26 11.45 -3.44
CA THR A 113 -5.17 10.95 -4.47
C THR A 113 -5.27 9.45 -4.36
N SER A 114 -6.47 8.94 -4.09
CA SER A 114 -6.75 7.50 -4.21
C SER A 114 -6.91 7.15 -5.69
N PHE A 115 -6.45 5.98 -6.10
CA PHE A 115 -6.61 5.48 -7.45
C PHE A 115 -6.74 3.96 -7.47
N TRP A 116 -7.21 3.40 -8.59
CA TRP A 116 -7.16 1.96 -8.83
C TRP A 116 -6.51 1.66 -10.18
N LEU A 117 -5.98 0.45 -10.33
CA LEU A 117 -5.34 0.01 -11.56
C LEU A 117 -6.30 -0.81 -12.40
N THR A 118 -6.63 -0.33 -13.61
CA THR A 118 -7.37 -1.13 -14.60
C THR A 118 -6.50 -2.22 -15.21
N LYS A 119 -5.18 -2.00 -15.25
CA LYS A 119 -4.19 -2.97 -15.74
C LYS A 119 -2.88 -2.79 -14.98
N GLY A 120 -2.17 -3.89 -14.77
CA GLY A 120 -0.84 -3.89 -14.15
C GLY A 120 -0.85 -4.08 -12.63
N HIS A 121 -2.00 -4.38 -12.02
CA HIS A 121 -2.04 -4.74 -10.60
C HIS A 121 -1.38 -6.12 -10.38
N PRO A 122 -0.41 -6.24 -9.48
CA PRO A 122 0.38 -7.46 -9.33
C PRO A 122 -0.38 -8.64 -8.69
N ALA A 123 -1.53 -8.39 -8.04
CA ALA A 123 -2.14 -9.37 -7.12
C ALA A 123 -3.60 -9.80 -7.44
N TYR A 124 -4.21 -9.45 -8.58
CA TYR A 124 -5.61 -9.85 -8.82
C TYR A 124 -5.76 -11.37 -9.07
N PRO A 125 -6.80 -12.03 -8.51
CA PRO A 125 -7.87 -11.47 -7.66
C PRO A 125 -7.42 -11.18 -6.22
N VAL A 126 -7.92 -10.08 -5.63
CA VAL A 126 -7.60 -9.63 -4.27
C VAL A 126 -8.85 -9.62 -3.39
N PHE A 127 -8.70 -9.82 -2.07
CA PHE A 127 -9.79 -9.63 -1.10
C PHE A 127 -9.99 -8.14 -0.79
N TRP A 128 -8.91 -7.39 -0.74
CA TRP A 128 -8.93 -5.93 -0.68
C TRP A 128 -7.67 -5.34 -1.32
N GLU A 129 -7.75 -4.07 -1.70
CA GLU A 129 -6.64 -3.26 -2.14
C GLU A 129 -6.82 -1.82 -1.71
N PHE A 130 -5.72 -1.06 -1.72
CA PHE A 130 -5.72 0.39 -1.70
C PHE A 130 -4.52 0.91 -2.48
N SER A 131 -4.61 2.12 -3.03
CA SER A 131 -3.49 2.78 -3.69
C SER A 131 -3.62 4.29 -3.59
N PHE A 132 -2.53 4.95 -3.18
CA PHE A 132 -2.50 6.39 -2.93
C PHE A 132 -1.27 7.04 -3.57
N ASP A 133 -1.50 8.12 -4.32
CA ASP A 133 -0.48 9.09 -4.75
C ASP A 133 -0.44 10.22 -3.72
N ILE A 134 0.69 10.33 -3.01
CA ILE A 134 0.90 11.22 -1.87
C ILE A 134 1.94 12.25 -2.29
N ILE A 135 1.53 13.52 -2.34
CA ILE A 135 2.41 14.62 -2.71
C ILE A 135 2.67 15.48 -1.49
N SER A 136 3.94 15.55 -1.09
CA SER A 136 4.43 16.34 0.06
C SER A 136 5.72 17.03 -0.35
N ASP A 137 5.85 18.32 -0.05
CA ASP A 137 7.09 19.10 -0.28
C ASP A 137 7.62 19.03 -1.74
N GLY A 138 6.71 18.97 -2.71
CA GLY A 138 7.05 18.87 -4.13
C GLY A 138 7.62 17.52 -4.55
N LYS A 139 7.50 16.48 -3.71
CA LYS A 139 7.83 15.09 -4.02
C LYS A 139 6.57 14.24 -4.05
N ARG A 140 6.59 13.21 -4.89
CA ARG A 140 5.59 12.15 -4.96
C ARG A 140 6.09 10.92 -4.24
N LEU A 141 5.25 10.34 -3.40
CA LEU A 141 5.36 8.99 -2.86
C LEU A 141 4.10 8.24 -3.20
N ILE A 142 4.25 6.98 -3.59
CA ILE A 142 3.11 6.13 -3.93
C ILE A 142 3.09 4.99 -2.93
N LEU A 143 1.96 4.79 -2.27
CA LEU A 143 1.74 3.66 -1.38
C LEU A 143 0.69 2.75 -2.01
N MET A 144 1.01 1.46 -2.09
CA MET A 144 0.09 0.44 -2.58
C MET A 144 0.05 -0.73 -1.59
N GLY A 145 -1.14 -1.32 -1.46
CA GLY A 145 -1.34 -2.50 -0.64
C GLY A 145 -2.49 -3.35 -1.13
N SER A 146 -2.36 -4.66 -0.97
CA SER A 146 -3.44 -5.61 -1.27
C SER A 146 -3.33 -6.87 -0.44
N SER A 147 -4.43 -7.60 -0.32
CA SER A 147 -4.42 -9.00 0.12
C SER A 147 -4.96 -9.92 -0.97
N SER A 148 -4.39 -11.11 -1.10
CA SER A 148 -4.86 -12.16 -2.00
C SER A 148 -4.83 -13.52 -1.29
N ASP A 149 -5.39 -14.54 -1.94
CA ASP A 149 -5.19 -15.95 -1.57
C ASP A 149 -3.68 -16.29 -1.60
#